data_AF-A0A4Q4MQW5-F1
#
_entry.id   AF-A0A4Q4MQW5-F1
#
_cell.length_a   1.000
_cell.length_b   1.000
_cell.length_c   1.000
_cell.angle_alpha   90.00
_cell.angle_beta   90.00
_cell.angle_gamma   90.00
#
_symmetry.space_group_name_H-M   'P 1'
#
loop_
_entity.id
_entity.type
_entity.pdbx_description
1 polymer ?
#
loop_
_entity_poly.entity_id
_entity_poly.type
_entity_poly.pdbx_seq_one_letter_code
_entity_poly.pdbx_strand_id
1 'polypeptide(L)'
;MSTALILSTLIVISLTFSSVALSLRQHGVPDDLMERGLKAIGIDANTTRVRNVRISGSQFRTKSMITTIALDGMDSTVVPYGNQTITYSYGEGGLKQRIDRFAGLGTLWVFARPALEPMDYSVVVQDGEDGSAAVIRGYLAAYMITDSHKWDPLLVSKISAGQFTLRSEPVEVFDQSLNISVLFDPDTYLPFAIRTYEDHPFFGPSTNDLRVYDYIRVDGLMIPRHFKIIYNNKRLITDFLADEVSVNFDVEPSFFNVPAERGNLKIPVVDPALTAYIGEKYANYLWFGRFNFTAMDFDAQQPYTDMPGVWVIRMPGVASYRQILLETDNYVVVLDAPSEQALVLLEWVRINIGKPVSQIWPTHHHHDHALGVPSFVENGAEVVVPKMAQSYYANIPGAKFATYERGAPYIVQTSDYRATFIHVEGSIHAQDHSVAVIMPACPTDDSTVLVFDADHVVQAQLMATHNDHNELSQLVNAMAKHRVANSALLVPVHGELSNMTTIYNSMGYVFPEYKPLDFEYLSNNCTA
;
A
#
# COMPACT_ATOMS: atom_id res chain seq x y z
N MET A 1 -69.07 38.78 -13.45
CA MET A 1 -68.57 40.13 -13.10
C MET A 1 -68.09 40.08 -11.65
N SER A 2 -66.80 40.41 -11.47
CA SER A 2 -66.16 40.98 -10.27
C SER A 2 -66.12 40.18 -8.95
N THR A 3 -64.93 39.67 -8.58
CA THR A 3 -63.98 40.18 -7.53
C THR A 3 -64.44 39.89 -6.10
N ALA A 4 -63.65 39.45 -5.13
CA ALA A 4 -62.21 39.19 -4.99
C ALA A 4 -62.05 38.37 -3.69
N LEU A 5 -60.98 37.58 -3.55
CA LEU A 5 -60.38 37.35 -2.22
C LEU A 5 -58.88 37.07 -2.35
N ILE A 6 -58.16 37.68 -1.42
CA ILE A 6 -56.71 37.83 -1.30
C ILE A 6 -56.08 36.51 -0.87
N LEU A 7 -54.97 36.10 -1.50
CA LEU A 7 -54.03 35.15 -0.91
C LEU A 7 -52.59 35.65 -1.12
N SER A 8 -51.91 35.77 0.02
CA SER A 8 -50.55 36.25 0.23
C SER A 8 -49.49 35.27 -0.28
N THR A 9 -48.58 35.76 -1.13
CA THR A 9 -47.47 35.00 -1.73
C THR A 9 -46.20 35.13 -0.87
N LEU A 10 -45.59 33.99 -0.52
CA LEU A 10 -44.25 33.90 0.04
C LEU A 10 -43.21 34.29 -1.03
N ILE A 11 -42.31 35.22 -0.69
CA ILE A 11 -41.14 35.58 -1.50
C ILE A 11 -40.01 34.62 -1.16
N VAL A 12 -39.61 33.77 -2.11
CA VAL A 12 -38.34 33.05 -2.09
C VAL A 12 -37.31 33.93 -2.81
N ILE A 13 -36.32 34.41 -2.07
CA ILE A 13 -35.18 35.16 -2.59
C ILE A 13 -34.25 34.15 -3.28
N SER A 14 -34.23 34.16 -4.60
CA SER A 14 -33.21 33.50 -5.42
C SER A 14 -31.94 34.34 -5.41
N LEU A 15 -30.95 33.91 -4.62
CA LEU A 15 -29.58 34.41 -4.70
C LEU A 15 -28.98 33.98 -6.05
N THR A 16 -28.87 34.93 -6.96
CA THR A 16 -28.09 34.79 -8.19
C THR A 16 -26.61 34.82 -7.84
N PHE A 17 -26.01 33.64 -7.69
CA PHE A 17 -24.56 33.53 -7.78
C PHE A 17 -24.16 33.82 -9.22
N SER A 18 -23.55 34.98 -9.46
CA SER A 18 -22.81 35.26 -10.67
C SER A 18 -21.61 34.33 -10.74
N SER A 19 -21.78 33.17 -11.38
CA SER A 19 -20.69 32.35 -11.85
C SER A 19 -20.01 33.09 -13.00
N VAL A 20 -18.80 33.60 -12.75
CA VAL A 20 -17.84 33.81 -13.83
C VAL A 20 -17.50 32.41 -14.33
N ALA A 21 -18.25 31.95 -15.34
CA ALA A 21 -17.89 30.77 -16.10
C ALA A 21 -16.55 31.06 -16.79
N LEU A 22 -15.45 30.53 -16.26
CA LEU A 22 -14.32 30.23 -17.12
C LEU A 22 -14.86 29.30 -18.21
N SER A 23 -14.90 29.80 -19.44
CA SER A 23 -15.10 28.99 -20.64
C SER A 23 -13.94 27.99 -20.71
N LEU A 24 -14.08 26.84 -20.06
CA LEU A 24 -13.37 25.63 -20.45
C LEU A 24 -13.90 25.33 -21.84
N ARG A 25 -13.06 25.56 -22.85
CA ARG A 25 -13.27 25.08 -24.21
C ARG A 25 -13.55 23.58 -24.13
N GLN A 26 -14.79 23.15 -24.34
CA GLN A 26 -15.09 21.76 -24.64
C GLN A 26 -14.44 21.45 -25.99
N HIS A 27 -13.26 20.83 -25.97
CA HIS A 27 -12.66 20.27 -27.16
C HIS A 27 -13.27 18.90 -27.35
N GLY A 28 -14.20 18.78 -28.32
CA GLY A 28 -14.60 17.46 -28.80
C GLY A 28 -13.37 16.68 -29.24
N VAL A 29 -13.35 15.36 -29.01
CA VAL A 29 -12.23 14.53 -29.46
C VAL A 29 -12.17 14.58 -30.98
N PRO A 30 -11.04 14.99 -31.59
CA PRO A 30 -10.91 14.91 -33.03
C PRO A 30 -11.02 13.44 -33.50
N ASP A 31 -11.82 13.18 -34.53
CA ASP A 31 -11.93 11.83 -35.11
C ASP A 31 -10.56 11.31 -35.63
N ASP A 32 -9.65 12.23 -35.94
CA ASP A 32 -8.27 11.97 -36.39
C ASP A 32 -7.23 12.02 -35.25
N LEU A 33 -7.64 12.03 -33.98
CA LEU A 33 -6.72 12.14 -32.82
C LEU A 33 -5.58 11.12 -32.89
N MET A 34 -5.90 9.86 -33.22
CA MET A 34 -4.90 8.79 -33.32
C MET A 34 -3.86 9.09 -34.40
N GLU A 35 -4.28 9.54 -35.58
CA GLU A 35 -3.38 9.92 -36.68
C GLU A 35 -2.47 11.09 -36.27
N ARG A 36 -3.04 12.11 -35.61
CA ARG A 36 -2.28 13.23 -35.08
C ARG A 36 -1.27 12.78 -34.03
N GLY A 37 -1.66 11.87 -33.14
CA GLY A 37 -0.79 11.31 -32.10
C GLY A 37 0.39 10.52 -32.67
N LEU A 38 0.15 9.64 -33.65
CA LEU A 38 1.20 8.91 -34.35
C LEU A 38 2.19 9.86 -35.03
N LYS A 39 1.66 10.84 -35.77
CA LYS A 39 2.48 11.85 -36.45
C LYS A 39 3.28 12.69 -35.46
N ALA A 40 2.70 13.07 -34.32
CA ALA A 40 3.38 13.84 -33.28
C ALA A 40 4.53 13.05 -32.65
N ILE A 41 4.35 11.76 -32.38
CA ILE A 41 5.41 10.86 -31.90
C ILE A 41 6.46 10.59 -32.99
N GLY A 42 6.18 10.92 -34.25
CA GLY A 42 7.10 10.72 -35.37
C GLY A 42 7.01 9.34 -36.00
N ILE A 43 5.88 8.66 -35.83
CA ILE A 43 5.59 7.36 -36.43
C ILE A 43 4.74 7.57 -37.69
N ASP A 44 5.31 7.20 -38.83
CA ASP A 44 4.59 6.97 -40.08
C ASP A 44 4.47 5.46 -40.30
N ALA A 45 3.24 4.97 -40.33
CA ALA A 45 2.89 3.55 -40.45
C ALA A 45 3.52 2.86 -41.67
N ASN A 46 3.87 3.60 -42.72
CA ASN A 46 4.43 3.04 -43.95
C ASN A 46 5.96 3.00 -43.97
N THR A 47 6.63 3.82 -43.17
CA THR A 47 8.07 4.09 -43.36
C THR A 47 8.89 3.95 -42.09
N THR A 48 8.28 4.10 -40.91
CA THR A 48 9.01 4.07 -39.64
C THR A 48 9.25 2.63 -39.21
N ARG A 49 10.53 2.25 -39.06
CA ARG A 49 10.93 0.95 -38.53
C ARG A 49 11.77 1.14 -37.27
N VAL A 50 11.21 0.72 -36.14
CA VAL A 50 11.87 0.78 -34.83
C VAL A 50 12.15 -0.65 -34.38
N ARG A 51 13.43 -1.01 -34.26
CA ARG A 51 13.89 -2.32 -33.79
C ARG A 51 13.94 -2.37 -32.27
N ASN A 52 14.45 -1.31 -31.66
CA ASN A 52 14.65 -1.19 -30.22
C ASN A 52 14.74 0.28 -29.81
N VAL A 53 14.46 0.55 -28.54
CA VAL A 53 14.59 1.86 -27.90
C VAL A 53 15.22 1.65 -26.52
N ARG A 54 16.19 2.49 -26.16
CA ARG A 54 16.80 2.53 -24.83
C ARG A 54 16.58 3.91 -24.23
N ILE A 55 16.17 3.95 -22.97
CA ILE A 55 15.95 5.16 -22.18
C ILE A 55 16.73 4.98 -20.88
N SER A 56 17.79 5.77 -20.71
CA SER A 56 18.69 5.70 -19.57
C SER A 56 18.67 7.01 -18.79
N GLY A 57 18.68 6.91 -17.46
CA GLY A 57 18.65 8.08 -16.59
C GLY A 57 19.36 7.87 -15.28
N SER A 58 20.07 8.90 -14.83
CA SER A 58 20.82 8.93 -13.58
C SER A 58 19.98 9.31 -12.35
N GLN A 59 18.74 9.75 -12.57
CA GLN A 59 17.79 10.05 -11.50
C GLN A 59 16.60 9.11 -11.58
N PHE A 60 16.51 8.21 -10.61
CA PHE A 60 15.36 7.38 -10.32
C PHE A 60 15.05 7.45 -8.83
N ARG A 61 13.83 7.88 -8.48
CA ARG A 61 13.38 8.00 -7.10
C ARG A 61 11.98 7.42 -6.94
N THR A 62 11.75 6.76 -5.82
CA THR A 62 10.43 6.21 -5.49
C THR A 62 10.02 6.46 -4.04
N LYS A 63 8.71 6.58 -3.84
CA LYS A 63 8.05 6.77 -2.54
C LYS A 63 7.04 5.66 -2.30
N SER A 64 6.74 5.42 -1.03
CA SER A 64 5.75 4.46 -0.61
C SER A 64 4.43 5.15 -0.31
N MET A 65 3.31 4.56 -0.77
CA MET A 65 1.97 4.89 -0.26
C MET A 65 1.55 3.98 0.90
N ILE A 66 2.23 2.84 1.06
CA ILE A 66 1.79 1.76 1.97
C ILE A 66 2.39 1.85 3.36
N THR A 67 3.45 2.66 3.51
CA THR A 67 4.25 2.81 4.72
C THR A 67 4.55 4.29 5.00
N THR A 68 3.56 5.15 4.77
CA THR A 68 3.65 6.60 5.04
C THR A 68 3.59 6.88 6.53
N ILE A 69 4.25 7.94 6.98
CA ILE A 69 4.11 8.43 8.34
C ILE A 69 2.77 9.17 8.47
N ALA A 70 2.46 10.09 7.56
CA ALA A 70 1.21 10.84 7.56
C ALA A 70 0.09 10.10 6.80
N LEU A 71 -1.14 10.21 7.31
CA LEU A 71 -2.32 9.53 6.76
C LEU A 71 -2.67 9.91 5.30
N ASP A 72 -2.32 11.12 4.86
CA ASP A 72 -2.52 11.56 3.46
C ASP A 72 -1.23 12.10 2.84
N GLY A 73 -0.09 11.71 3.41
CA GLY A 73 1.24 12.16 2.99
C GLY A 73 1.87 11.29 1.91
N MET A 74 3.06 11.71 1.49
CA MET A 74 4.01 10.94 0.68
C MET A 74 5.42 11.17 1.23
N ASP A 75 5.58 10.97 2.54
CA ASP A 75 6.80 11.25 3.29
C ASP A 75 7.77 10.07 3.35
N SER A 76 7.29 8.84 3.15
CA SER A 76 8.11 7.63 3.11
C SER A 76 8.80 7.43 1.76
N THR A 77 10.11 7.22 1.78
CA THR A 77 10.95 7.10 0.58
C THR A 77 11.54 5.71 0.49
N VAL A 78 11.31 5.03 -0.64
CA VAL A 78 11.80 3.67 -0.91
C VAL A 78 13.19 3.75 -1.56
N VAL A 79 13.31 4.59 -2.59
CA VAL A 79 14.56 4.84 -3.32
C VAL A 79 14.82 6.35 -3.35
N PRO A 80 15.61 6.91 -2.43
CA PRO A 80 15.97 8.34 -2.44
C PRO A 80 16.89 8.74 -3.60
N TYR A 81 17.69 7.80 -4.10
CA TYR A 81 18.59 7.98 -5.22
C TYR A 81 18.80 6.65 -5.96
N GLY A 82 19.00 6.72 -7.26
CA GLY A 82 19.14 5.54 -8.10
C GLY A 82 19.24 5.92 -9.56
N ASN A 83 19.51 4.93 -10.39
CA ASN A 83 19.49 5.06 -11.84
C ASN A 83 18.64 3.95 -12.45
N GLN A 84 18.17 4.19 -13.67
CA GLN A 84 17.36 3.22 -14.38
C GLN A 84 17.66 3.29 -15.88
N THR A 85 17.79 2.12 -16.50
CA THR A 85 17.82 1.96 -17.94
C THR A 85 16.68 1.03 -18.34
N ILE A 86 15.78 1.52 -19.19
CA ILE A 86 14.72 0.71 -19.80
C ILE A 86 15.08 0.50 -21.26
N THR A 87 15.19 -0.76 -21.67
CA THR A 87 15.47 -1.14 -23.06
C THR A 87 14.33 -1.99 -23.61
N TYR A 88 13.78 -1.58 -24.73
CA TYR A 88 12.74 -2.28 -25.48
C TYR A 88 13.29 -2.93 -26.74
N SER A 89 12.70 -4.05 -27.13
CA SER A 89 12.87 -4.67 -28.44
C SER A 89 11.50 -5.00 -29.03
N TYR A 90 11.32 -4.64 -30.30
CA TYR A 90 10.08 -4.76 -31.07
C TYR A 90 10.20 -5.79 -32.21
N GLY A 91 11.15 -6.72 -32.09
CA GLY A 91 11.33 -7.80 -33.06
C GLY A 91 10.19 -8.83 -33.06
N GLU A 92 10.39 -9.95 -33.76
CA GLU A 92 9.42 -11.04 -33.79
C GLU A 92 9.18 -11.64 -32.38
N GLY A 93 7.91 -11.94 -32.07
CA GLY A 93 7.51 -12.62 -30.83
C GLY A 93 7.06 -11.71 -29.69
N GLY A 94 6.63 -10.47 -29.98
CA GLY A 94 6.01 -9.57 -29.02
C GLY A 94 6.95 -8.55 -28.37
N LEU A 95 6.44 -7.77 -27.43
CA LEU A 95 7.19 -6.80 -26.64
C LEU A 95 8.18 -7.52 -25.72
N LYS A 96 9.45 -7.14 -25.82
CA LYS A 96 10.49 -7.48 -24.82
C LYS A 96 11.02 -6.20 -24.20
N GLN A 97 11.04 -6.15 -22.89
CA GLN A 97 11.59 -5.04 -22.11
C GLN A 97 12.66 -5.59 -21.16
N ARG A 98 13.76 -4.86 -21.00
CA ARG A 98 14.74 -5.08 -19.93
C ARG A 98 14.86 -3.80 -19.11
N ILE A 99 14.75 -3.94 -17.80
CA ILE A 99 14.93 -2.87 -16.82
C ILE A 99 16.21 -3.20 -16.06
N ASP A 100 17.24 -2.39 -16.24
CA ASP A 100 18.44 -2.40 -15.40
C ASP A 100 18.31 -1.26 -14.39
N ARG A 101 18.44 -1.56 -13.09
CA ARG A 101 18.18 -0.59 -12.02
C ARG A 101 19.22 -0.70 -10.91
N PHE A 102 19.80 0.45 -10.57
CA PHE A 102 20.49 0.67 -9.31
C PHE A 102 19.58 1.46 -8.38
N ALA A 103 19.33 0.93 -7.18
CA ALA A 103 18.45 1.50 -6.17
C ALA A 103 19.22 1.67 -4.86
N GLY A 104 19.56 2.92 -4.52
CA GLY A 104 19.95 3.27 -3.15
C GLY A 104 18.71 3.22 -2.27
N LEU A 105 18.73 2.41 -1.21
CA LEU A 105 17.54 2.16 -0.40
C LEU A 105 17.35 3.26 0.66
N GLY A 106 16.10 3.66 0.87
CA GLY A 106 15.70 4.63 1.89
C GLY A 106 15.45 3.98 3.26
N THR A 107 15.14 4.81 4.25
CA THR A 107 14.95 4.38 5.65
C THR A 107 13.84 3.35 5.84
N LEU A 108 12.88 3.28 4.91
CA LEU A 108 11.89 2.20 4.87
C LEU A 108 12.52 0.81 4.96
N TRP A 109 13.74 0.63 4.44
CA TRP A 109 14.39 -0.68 4.34
C TRP A 109 15.24 -1.07 5.53
N VAL A 110 15.37 -0.23 6.57
CA VAL A 110 16.22 -0.53 7.73
C VAL A 110 15.86 -1.87 8.37
N PHE A 111 14.59 -2.25 8.38
CA PHE A 111 14.11 -3.51 8.95
C PHE A 111 14.70 -4.77 8.28
N ALA A 112 14.96 -4.73 6.97
CA ALA A 112 15.47 -5.89 6.22
C ALA A 112 16.92 -5.71 5.75
N ARG A 113 17.40 -4.47 5.63
CA ARG A 113 18.77 -4.09 5.26
C ARG A 113 19.24 -2.97 6.20
N PRO A 114 19.71 -3.30 7.41
CA PRO A 114 20.04 -2.29 8.41
C PRO A 114 21.14 -1.30 7.98
N ALA A 115 22.07 -1.74 7.11
CA ALA A 115 23.09 -0.87 6.54
C ALA A 115 22.66 -0.20 5.21
N LEU A 116 21.41 -0.41 4.79
CA LEU A 116 20.80 0.13 3.57
C LEU A 116 21.65 -0.12 2.31
N GLU A 117 22.24 -1.31 2.21
CA GLU A 117 23.03 -1.67 1.05
C GLU A 117 22.19 -1.58 -0.23
N PRO A 118 22.69 -0.88 -1.27
CA PRO A 118 21.92 -0.68 -2.49
C PRO A 118 21.60 -2.00 -3.18
N MET A 119 20.56 -1.98 -4.00
CA MET A 119 20.22 -3.06 -4.90
C MET A 119 20.65 -2.72 -6.31
N ASP A 120 21.30 -3.67 -6.98
CA ASP A 120 21.63 -3.61 -8.40
C ASP A 120 21.07 -4.87 -9.06
N TYR A 121 20.14 -4.69 -9.98
CA TYR A 121 19.43 -5.81 -10.58
C TYR A 121 18.90 -5.51 -11.98
N SER A 122 18.64 -6.59 -12.71
CA SER A 122 18.01 -6.55 -14.03
C SER A 122 16.74 -7.40 -14.03
N VAL A 123 15.66 -6.90 -14.64
CA VAL A 123 14.45 -7.68 -14.93
C VAL A 123 14.17 -7.63 -16.42
N VAL A 124 13.92 -8.80 -17.02
CA VAL A 124 13.42 -8.90 -18.39
C VAL A 124 11.94 -9.25 -18.36
N VAL A 125 11.11 -8.46 -19.03
CA VAL A 125 9.68 -8.68 -19.21
C VAL A 125 9.42 -9.04 -20.67
N GLN A 126 8.57 -10.03 -20.90
CA GLN A 126 8.14 -10.47 -22.23
C GLN A 126 6.62 -10.65 -22.24
N ASP A 127 5.93 -10.12 -23.26
CA ASP A 127 4.50 -10.34 -23.48
C ASP A 127 4.23 -11.60 -24.35
N GLY A 128 2.96 -11.84 -24.71
CA GLY A 128 2.53 -12.98 -25.53
C GLY A 128 2.09 -14.21 -24.74
N GLU A 129 1.80 -15.32 -25.44
CA GLU A 129 1.26 -16.56 -24.84
C GLU A 129 2.20 -17.17 -23.78
N ASP A 130 3.51 -16.98 -23.94
CA ASP A 130 4.56 -17.41 -23.02
C ASP A 130 5.08 -16.28 -22.09
N GLY A 131 4.27 -15.23 -21.91
CA GLY A 131 4.64 -14.01 -21.19
C GLY A 131 5.26 -14.27 -19.81
N SER A 132 6.25 -13.45 -19.44
CA SER A 132 7.02 -13.63 -18.21
C SER A 132 7.66 -12.32 -17.73
N ALA A 133 8.03 -12.28 -16.45
CA ALA A 133 8.87 -11.23 -15.88
C ALA A 133 9.97 -11.87 -15.02
N ALA A 134 11.22 -11.72 -15.44
CA ALA A 134 12.37 -12.49 -14.96
C ALA A 134 12.05 -14.00 -14.95
N VAL A 135 12.42 -14.70 -13.87
CA VAL A 135 12.12 -16.13 -13.69
C VAL A 135 10.70 -16.38 -13.20
N ILE A 136 9.85 -15.36 -13.06
CA ILE A 136 8.50 -15.50 -12.48
C ILE A 136 7.45 -15.54 -13.61
N ARG A 137 6.46 -16.42 -13.45
CA ARG A 137 5.18 -16.38 -14.19
C ARG A 137 4.03 -16.29 -13.16
N GLY A 138 2.88 -15.73 -13.56
CA GLY A 138 1.72 -15.54 -12.69
C GLY A 138 1.35 -14.06 -12.46
N TYR A 139 0.82 -13.73 -11.28
CA TYR A 139 0.22 -12.41 -11.01
C TYR A 139 1.18 -11.23 -11.15
N LEU A 140 2.38 -11.33 -10.53
CA LEU A 140 3.40 -10.28 -10.66
C LEU A 140 3.86 -10.11 -12.12
N ALA A 141 4.02 -11.22 -12.86
CA ALA A 141 4.38 -11.16 -14.27
C ALA A 141 3.30 -10.44 -15.10
N ALA A 142 2.01 -10.72 -14.85
CA ALA A 142 0.90 -10.03 -15.52
C ALA A 142 0.89 -8.53 -15.22
N TYR A 143 1.12 -8.14 -13.96
CA TYR A 143 1.26 -6.74 -13.57
C TYR A 143 2.44 -6.07 -14.29
N MET A 144 3.62 -6.68 -14.29
CA MET A 144 4.82 -6.15 -14.93
C MET A 144 4.70 -6.06 -16.46
N ILE A 145 3.98 -6.99 -17.11
CA ILE A 145 3.67 -6.90 -18.55
C ILE A 145 2.78 -5.68 -18.83
N THR A 146 1.75 -5.46 -18.01
CA THR A 146 0.87 -4.29 -18.12
C THR A 146 1.66 -2.99 -17.91
N ASP A 147 2.51 -2.94 -16.89
CA ASP A 147 3.39 -1.80 -16.61
C ASP A 147 4.40 -1.59 -17.76
N SER A 148 4.96 -2.65 -18.34
CA SER A 148 5.85 -2.57 -19.51
C SER A 148 5.18 -1.90 -20.72
N HIS A 149 3.91 -2.24 -21.00
CA HIS A 149 3.10 -1.56 -22.01
C HIS A 149 2.83 -0.09 -21.66
N LYS A 150 2.53 0.21 -20.39
CA LYS A 150 2.30 1.59 -19.93
C LYS A 150 3.51 2.50 -20.21
N TRP A 151 4.71 1.97 -20.05
CA TRP A 151 5.97 2.70 -20.27
C TRP A 151 6.47 2.67 -21.73
N ASP A 152 5.84 1.89 -22.62
CA ASP A 152 6.30 1.67 -23.99
C ASP A 152 6.20 2.95 -24.85
N PRO A 153 7.32 3.49 -25.39
CA PRO A 153 7.30 4.65 -26.27
C PRO A 153 6.48 4.47 -27.55
N LEU A 154 6.23 3.22 -27.97
CA LEU A 154 5.43 2.90 -29.16
C LEU A 154 4.00 2.45 -28.82
N LEU A 155 3.54 2.63 -27.57
CA LEU A 155 2.19 2.24 -27.14
C LEU A 155 1.10 2.77 -28.07
N VAL A 156 1.18 4.04 -28.48
CA VAL A 156 0.19 4.64 -29.39
C VAL A 156 0.13 3.90 -30.74
N SER A 157 1.28 3.49 -31.28
CA SER A 157 1.32 2.65 -32.48
C SER A 157 0.67 1.30 -32.25
N LYS A 158 0.91 0.67 -31.09
CA LYS A 158 0.27 -0.61 -30.74
C LYS A 158 -1.26 -0.47 -30.67
N ILE A 159 -1.77 0.56 -29.98
CA ILE A 159 -3.20 0.82 -29.84
C ILE A 159 -3.83 1.13 -31.20
N SER A 160 -3.16 1.90 -32.06
CA SER A 160 -3.65 2.25 -33.41
C SER A 160 -3.89 1.04 -34.32
N ALA A 161 -3.15 -0.05 -34.10
CA ALA A 161 -3.32 -1.31 -34.82
C ALA A 161 -4.41 -2.22 -34.23
N GLY A 162 -4.92 -1.88 -33.03
CA GLY A 162 -5.90 -2.64 -32.26
C GLY A 162 -7.30 -2.02 -32.25
N GLN A 163 -8.10 -2.43 -31.27
CA GLN A 163 -9.44 -1.89 -31.03
C GLN A 163 -9.40 -0.86 -29.91
N PHE A 164 -9.70 0.40 -30.26
CA PHE A 164 -9.73 1.50 -29.30
C PHE A 164 -11.04 2.30 -29.38
N THR A 165 -11.33 3.05 -28.32
CA THR A 165 -12.43 4.03 -28.27
C THR A 165 -11.91 5.41 -27.90
N LEU A 166 -12.61 6.45 -28.38
CA LEU A 166 -12.33 7.84 -28.06
C LEU A 166 -13.22 8.29 -26.89
N ARG A 167 -12.64 9.00 -25.91
CA ARG A 167 -13.36 9.57 -24.75
C ARG A 167 -13.06 11.06 -24.64
N SER A 168 -14.09 11.85 -24.27
CA SER A 168 -14.10 13.30 -24.52
C SER A 168 -13.49 14.18 -23.45
N GLU A 169 -13.38 13.77 -22.19
CA GLU A 169 -12.75 14.58 -21.16
C GLU A 169 -12.15 13.66 -20.07
N PRO A 170 -10.81 13.53 -20.01
CA PRO A 170 -9.79 14.15 -20.88
C PRO A 170 -9.84 13.62 -22.32
N VAL A 171 -9.18 14.32 -23.27
CA VAL A 171 -8.97 13.84 -24.65
C VAL A 171 -8.15 12.55 -24.58
N GLU A 172 -8.83 11.43 -24.76
CA GLU A 172 -8.32 10.11 -24.40
C GLU A 172 -8.62 9.08 -25.49
N VAL A 173 -7.62 8.23 -25.74
CA VAL A 173 -7.78 6.96 -26.46
C VAL A 173 -7.73 5.84 -25.43
N PHE A 174 -8.77 5.01 -25.38
CA PHE A 174 -8.82 3.83 -24.52
C PHE A 174 -8.67 2.54 -25.33
N ASP A 175 -7.68 1.73 -24.99
CA ASP A 175 -7.50 0.38 -25.53
C ASP A 175 -8.17 -0.65 -24.62
N GLN A 176 -9.17 -1.35 -25.15
CA GLN A 176 -9.94 -2.33 -24.38
C GLN A 176 -9.14 -3.59 -24.06
N SER A 177 -8.19 -3.95 -24.93
CA SER A 177 -7.43 -5.20 -24.79
C SER A 177 -6.35 -5.12 -23.71
N LEU A 178 -5.71 -3.96 -23.60
CA LEU A 178 -4.69 -3.66 -22.60
C LEU A 178 -5.29 -3.05 -21.32
N ASN A 179 -6.54 -2.57 -21.39
CA ASN A 179 -7.16 -1.77 -20.34
C ASN A 179 -6.31 -0.54 -19.97
N ILE A 180 -5.76 0.13 -20.99
CA ILE A 180 -4.88 1.30 -20.88
C ILE A 180 -5.49 2.47 -21.63
N SER A 181 -5.40 3.65 -21.02
CA SER A 181 -5.78 4.91 -21.64
C SER A 181 -4.53 5.74 -21.95
N VAL A 182 -4.49 6.36 -23.13
CA VAL A 182 -3.49 7.38 -23.48
C VAL A 182 -4.19 8.73 -23.60
N LEU A 183 -3.74 9.69 -22.81
CA LEU A 183 -4.27 11.05 -22.79
C LEU A 183 -3.30 11.95 -23.56
N PHE A 184 -3.86 12.75 -24.47
CA PHE A 184 -3.09 13.56 -25.41
C PHE A 184 -3.18 15.05 -25.08
N ASP A 185 -2.05 15.74 -25.22
CA ASP A 185 -2.01 17.19 -25.11
C ASP A 185 -2.71 17.79 -26.33
N PRO A 186 -3.72 18.67 -26.14
CA PRO A 186 -4.57 19.13 -27.23
C PRO A 186 -3.84 20.01 -28.25
N ASP A 187 -2.69 20.59 -27.88
CA ASP A 187 -1.94 21.52 -28.73
C ASP A 187 -0.83 20.79 -29.52
N THR A 188 -0.14 19.86 -28.87
CA THR A 188 1.00 19.14 -29.44
C THR A 188 0.66 17.75 -29.97
N TYR A 189 -0.47 17.17 -29.54
CA TYR A 189 -0.87 15.79 -29.77
C TYR A 189 0.15 14.75 -29.29
N LEU A 190 1.09 15.14 -28.42
CA LEU A 190 1.95 14.17 -27.73
C LEU A 190 1.18 13.60 -26.52
N PRO A 191 1.40 12.33 -26.16
CA PRO A 191 0.91 11.81 -24.89
C PRO A 191 1.42 12.68 -23.73
N PHE A 192 0.57 12.95 -22.73
CA PHE A 192 1.03 13.56 -21.47
C PHE A 192 0.75 12.68 -20.26
N ALA A 193 -0.15 11.70 -20.40
CA ALA A 193 -0.40 10.68 -19.39
C ALA A 193 -0.82 9.35 -20.03
N ILE A 194 -0.33 8.26 -19.46
CA ILE A 194 -0.76 6.89 -19.75
C ILE A 194 -1.35 6.33 -18.47
N ARG A 195 -2.63 5.95 -18.51
CA ARG A 195 -3.42 5.61 -17.33
C ARG A 195 -3.83 4.15 -17.33
N THR A 196 -3.63 3.50 -16.18
CA THR A 196 -4.26 2.22 -15.84
C THR A 196 -5.31 2.42 -14.75
N TYR A 197 -6.27 1.50 -14.70
CA TYR A 197 -7.37 1.51 -13.74
C TYR A 197 -7.26 0.32 -12.81
N GLU A 198 -7.56 0.55 -11.54
CA GLU A 198 -7.60 -0.48 -10.50
C GLU A 198 -8.63 -0.14 -9.43
N ASP A 199 -8.95 -1.10 -8.58
CA ASP A 199 -9.82 -0.88 -7.42
C ASP A 199 -8.99 -1.09 -6.15
N HIS A 200 -8.82 -0.03 -5.36
CA HIS A 200 -7.96 -0.06 -4.18
C HIS A 200 -8.80 -0.29 -2.91
N PRO A 201 -8.45 -1.23 -2.02
CA PRO A 201 -9.27 -1.56 -0.85
C PRO A 201 -9.68 -0.37 0.04
N PHE A 202 -8.85 0.68 0.11
CA PHE A 202 -9.16 1.92 0.84
C PHE A 202 -9.65 3.09 0.01
N PHE A 203 -9.30 3.16 -1.28
CA PHE A 203 -9.57 4.34 -2.10
C PHE A 203 -10.69 4.09 -3.13
N GLY A 204 -11.15 2.84 -3.24
CA GLY A 204 -12.07 2.40 -4.26
C GLY A 204 -11.48 2.53 -5.67
N PRO A 205 -12.33 2.75 -6.68
CA PRO A 205 -11.90 2.96 -8.06
C PRO A 205 -10.82 4.03 -8.16
N SER A 206 -9.66 3.63 -8.69
CA SER A 206 -8.43 4.40 -8.67
C SER A 206 -7.73 4.40 -10.02
N THR A 207 -6.92 5.42 -10.24
CA THR A 207 -6.12 5.62 -11.46
C THR A 207 -4.64 5.66 -11.11
N ASN A 208 -3.82 4.95 -11.88
CA ASN A 208 -2.37 4.97 -11.79
C ASN A 208 -1.82 5.56 -13.10
N ASP A 209 -1.44 6.84 -13.04
CA ASP A 209 -1.04 7.62 -14.22
C ASP A 209 0.48 7.69 -14.33
N LEU A 210 1.03 7.19 -15.44
CA LEU A 210 2.37 7.55 -15.88
C LEU A 210 2.30 8.87 -16.66
N ARG A 211 2.73 9.96 -16.04
CA ARG A 211 2.89 11.26 -16.69
C ARG A 211 4.22 11.35 -17.41
N VAL A 212 4.16 11.86 -18.63
CA VAL A 212 5.31 12.00 -19.52
C VAL A 212 5.36 13.41 -20.09
N TYR A 213 6.54 14.01 -20.14
CA TYR A 213 6.75 15.35 -20.68
C TYR A 213 8.23 15.59 -21.03
N ASP A 214 8.52 16.80 -21.54
CA ASP A 214 9.85 17.20 -22.03
C ASP A 214 10.36 16.25 -23.12
N TYR A 215 9.62 16.20 -24.22
CA TYR A 215 9.94 15.33 -25.33
C TYR A 215 11.15 15.82 -26.11
N ILE A 216 12.06 14.90 -26.42
CA ILE A 216 13.19 15.13 -27.34
C ILE A 216 13.03 14.31 -28.61
N ARG A 217 13.61 14.80 -29.70
CA ARG A 217 13.63 14.10 -30.98
C ARG A 217 14.90 13.24 -31.09
N VAL A 218 14.73 11.92 -31.27
CA VAL A 218 15.82 10.96 -31.50
C VAL A 218 15.44 10.06 -32.67
N ASP A 219 16.25 10.04 -33.73
CA ASP A 219 16.01 9.27 -34.96
C ASP A 219 14.58 9.42 -35.53
N GLY A 220 14.05 10.64 -35.47
CA GLY A 220 12.71 10.98 -35.96
C GLY A 220 11.59 10.79 -34.93
N LEU A 221 11.80 10.01 -33.87
CA LEU A 221 10.82 9.77 -32.81
C LEU A 221 10.86 10.86 -31.73
N MET A 222 9.70 11.23 -31.21
CA MET A 222 9.58 12.04 -29.99
C MET A 222 9.50 11.12 -28.78
N ILE A 223 10.53 11.15 -27.93
CA ILE A 223 10.64 10.33 -26.72
C ILE A 223 10.64 11.25 -25.49
N PRO A 224 9.81 11.00 -24.47
CA PRO A 224 9.78 11.83 -23.27
C PRO A 224 11.03 11.65 -22.42
N ARG A 225 11.44 12.70 -21.71
CA ARG A 225 12.55 12.64 -20.76
C ARG A 225 12.11 12.53 -19.32
N HIS A 226 10.99 13.12 -18.96
CA HIS A 226 10.47 13.05 -17.61
C HIS A 226 9.33 12.05 -17.51
N PHE A 227 9.40 11.20 -16.49
CA PHE A 227 8.42 10.17 -16.21
C PHE A 227 8.03 10.24 -14.74
N LYS A 228 6.73 10.35 -14.48
CA LYS A 228 6.19 10.39 -13.11
C LYS A 228 5.02 9.45 -12.96
N ILE A 229 5.09 8.53 -12.01
CA ILE A 229 3.90 7.77 -11.61
C ILE A 229 3.16 8.58 -10.56
N ILE A 230 1.91 8.95 -10.86
CA ILE A 230 1.02 9.67 -9.95
C ILE A 230 -0.25 8.86 -9.75
N TYR A 231 -0.51 8.51 -8.49
CA TYR A 231 -1.68 7.75 -8.10
C TYR A 231 -2.82 8.68 -7.67
N ASN A 232 -4.02 8.44 -8.21
CA ASN A 232 -5.23 9.23 -7.99
C ASN A 232 -5.02 10.75 -8.15
N ASN A 233 -4.11 11.15 -9.05
CA ASN A 233 -3.71 12.55 -9.27
C ASN A 233 -3.22 13.29 -8.00
N LYS A 234 -2.83 12.55 -6.95
CA LYS A 234 -2.46 13.11 -5.64
C LYS A 234 -1.06 12.66 -5.21
N ARG A 235 -0.75 11.38 -5.38
CA ARG A 235 0.42 10.75 -4.77
C ARG A 235 1.50 10.49 -5.81
N LEU A 236 2.59 11.25 -5.74
CA LEU A 236 3.78 11.03 -6.59
C LEU A 236 4.57 9.83 -6.06
N ILE A 237 4.49 8.71 -6.78
CA ILE A 237 5.15 7.44 -6.41
C ILE A 237 6.53 7.33 -7.03
N THR A 238 6.68 7.69 -8.30
CA THR A 238 7.94 7.55 -9.05
C THR A 238 8.31 8.85 -9.72
N ASP A 239 9.59 9.19 -9.70
CA ASP A 239 10.20 10.30 -10.43
C ASP A 239 11.46 9.80 -11.14
N PHE A 240 11.40 9.75 -12.47
CA PHE A 240 12.50 9.31 -13.33
C PHE A 240 12.78 10.37 -14.40
N LEU A 241 14.06 10.72 -14.55
CA LEU A 241 14.56 11.61 -15.59
C LEU A 241 15.54 10.83 -16.47
N ALA A 242 15.22 10.74 -17.75
CA ALA A 242 16.10 10.21 -18.78
C ALA A 242 17.10 11.27 -19.25
N ASP A 243 18.37 10.89 -19.21
CA ASP A 243 19.50 11.70 -19.67
C ASP A 243 19.94 11.29 -21.08
N GLU A 244 19.71 10.03 -21.44
CA GLU A 244 20.10 9.44 -22.72
C GLU A 244 18.96 8.62 -23.31
N VAL A 245 18.76 8.77 -24.62
CA VAL A 245 17.83 7.97 -25.41
C VAL A 245 18.54 7.49 -26.66
N SER A 246 18.37 6.22 -27.00
CA SER A 246 18.90 5.62 -28.23
C SER A 246 17.81 4.81 -28.94
N VAL A 247 17.82 4.84 -30.27
CA VAL A 247 16.87 4.12 -31.11
C VAL A 247 17.65 3.29 -32.12
N ASN A 248 17.15 2.11 -32.48
CA ASN A 248 17.71 1.28 -33.56
C ASN A 248 19.19 0.89 -33.42
N PHE A 249 19.70 0.81 -32.20
CA PHE A 249 21.08 0.44 -31.90
C PHE A 249 21.29 -1.07 -31.94
N ASP A 250 22.54 -1.52 -31.96
CA ASP A 250 22.87 -2.94 -31.96
C ASP A 250 22.79 -3.51 -30.54
N VAL A 251 22.11 -4.64 -30.41
CA VAL A 251 21.87 -5.34 -29.15
C VAL A 251 22.43 -6.74 -29.27
N GLU A 252 23.20 -7.17 -28.28
CA GLU A 252 23.69 -8.54 -28.18
C GLU A 252 22.52 -9.55 -28.21
N PRO A 253 22.61 -10.67 -28.97
CA PRO A 253 21.51 -11.62 -29.09
C PRO A 253 21.00 -12.16 -27.75
N SER A 254 21.86 -12.25 -26.74
CA SER A 254 21.54 -12.74 -25.40
C SER A 254 21.05 -11.68 -24.43
N PHE A 255 20.94 -10.41 -24.84
CA PHE A 255 20.64 -9.29 -23.94
C PHE A 255 19.29 -9.43 -23.20
N PHE A 256 18.31 -10.03 -23.85
CA PHE A 256 16.98 -10.33 -23.28
C PHE A 256 16.83 -11.78 -22.82
N ASN A 257 17.91 -12.55 -22.73
CA ASN A 257 17.82 -13.92 -22.24
C ASN A 257 17.58 -13.91 -20.74
N VAL A 258 16.60 -14.71 -20.31
CA VAL A 258 16.36 -15.04 -18.90
C VAL A 258 16.99 -16.40 -18.62
N PRO A 259 17.57 -16.65 -17.43
CA PRO A 259 18.07 -17.98 -17.05
C PRO A 259 17.05 -19.11 -17.31
N ALA A 260 17.55 -20.28 -17.71
CA ALA A 260 16.74 -21.41 -18.17
C ALA A 260 15.95 -22.11 -17.04
N GLU A 261 16.32 -21.91 -15.78
CA GLU A 261 15.58 -22.44 -14.63
C GLU A 261 14.29 -21.63 -14.39
N ARG A 262 13.32 -21.82 -15.29
CA ARG A 262 11.93 -21.42 -15.06
C ARG A 262 11.27 -22.64 -14.44
N GLY A 263 10.91 -22.58 -13.16
CA GLY A 263 10.15 -23.66 -12.52
C GLY A 263 8.82 -23.93 -13.26
N ASN A 264 8.06 -24.92 -12.80
CA ASN A 264 6.68 -25.18 -13.27
C ASN A 264 5.76 -24.00 -12.90
N LEU A 265 5.88 -22.90 -13.63
CA LEU A 265 5.27 -21.63 -13.29
C LEU A 265 4.05 -21.38 -14.18
N LYS A 266 2.95 -21.00 -13.55
CA LYS A 266 1.65 -20.73 -14.18
C LYS A 266 1.77 -19.56 -15.15
N ILE A 267 1.14 -19.65 -16.32
CA ILE A 267 0.97 -18.52 -17.26
C ILE A 267 0.57 -17.22 -16.51
N PRO A 268 0.95 -16.02 -16.99
CA PRO A 268 0.49 -14.76 -16.41
C PRO A 268 -1.03 -14.73 -16.23
N VAL A 269 -1.48 -14.35 -15.04
CA VAL A 269 -2.91 -14.26 -14.70
C VAL A 269 -3.17 -12.87 -14.13
N VAL A 270 -4.18 -12.18 -14.67
CA VAL A 270 -4.67 -10.92 -14.12
C VAL A 270 -5.79 -11.22 -13.13
N ASP A 271 -5.69 -10.66 -11.93
CA ASP A 271 -6.77 -10.61 -10.95
C ASP A 271 -7.06 -9.13 -10.65
N PRO A 272 -8.14 -8.55 -11.21
CA PRO A 272 -8.43 -7.14 -11.04
C PRO A 272 -8.53 -6.69 -9.58
N ALA A 273 -8.95 -7.58 -8.67
CA ALA A 273 -9.07 -7.29 -7.25
C ALA A 273 -7.71 -7.18 -6.53
N LEU A 274 -6.64 -7.68 -7.16
CA LEU A 274 -5.28 -7.66 -6.59
C LEU A 274 -4.32 -6.72 -7.29
N THR A 275 -4.72 -6.11 -8.41
CA THR A 275 -3.83 -5.24 -9.22
C THR A 275 -3.19 -4.15 -8.38
N ALA A 276 -3.98 -3.45 -7.56
CA ALA A 276 -3.49 -2.39 -6.69
C ALA A 276 -2.50 -2.93 -5.64
N TYR A 277 -2.87 -4.01 -4.96
CA TYR A 277 -2.03 -4.66 -3.95
C TYR A 277 -0.68 -5.14 -4.52
N ILE A 278 -0.70 -5.82 -5.67
CA ILE A 278 0.51 -6.29 -6.36
C ILE A 278 1.37 -5.10 -6.77
N GLY A 279 0.76 -4.06 -7.33
CA GLY A 279 1.48 -2.87 -7.79
C GLY A 279 2.17 -2.12 -6.65
N GLU A 280 1.48 -1.94 -5.53
CA GLU A 280 2.05 -1.35 -4.33
C GLU A 280 3.21 -2.18 -3.77
N LYS A 281 3.04 -3.50 -3.64
CA LYS A 281 4.10 -4.38 -3.16
C LYS A 281 5.28 -4.42 -4.12
N TYR A 282 5.05 -4.42 -5.43
CA TYR A 282 6.10 -4.36 -6.45
C TYR A 282 6.89 -3.04 -6.37
N ALA A 283 6.20 -1.90 -6.27
CA ALA A 283 6.84 -0.58 -6.18
C ALA A 283 7.72 -0.43 -4.93
N ASN A 284 7.46 -1.24 -3.90
CA ASN A 284 8.19 -1.27 -2.64
C ASN A 284 9.12 -2.47 -2.51
N TYR A 285 9.32 -3.33 -3.52
CA TYR A 285 10.06 -4.61 -3.45
C TYR A 285 9.61 -5.59 -2.35
N LEU A 286 8.32 -5.59 -1.99
CA LEU A 286 7.70 -6.41 -0.94
C LEU A 286 6.71 -7.44 -1.48
N TRP A 287 6.84 -7.85 -2.75
CA TRP A 287 5.99 -8.89 -3.30
C TRP A 287 6.53 -10.29 -2.95
N PHE A 288 5.89 -10.95 -1.99
CA PHE A 288 6.27 -12.31 -1.54
C PHE A 288 5.48 -13.44 -2.22
N GLY A 289 4.61 -13.11 -3.18
CA GLY A 289 3.66 -14.06 -3.77
C GLY A 289 2.31 -14.02 -3.06
N ARG A 290 1.35 -14.81 -3.58
CA ARG A 290 0.06 -14.98 -2.92
C ARG A 290 0.19 -15.91 -1.74
N PHE A 291 -0.52 -15.59 -0.67
CA PHE A 291 -0.69 -16.50 0.45
C PHE A 291 -1.65 -17.63 0.05
N ASN A 292 -1.25 -18.87 0.33
CA ASN A 292 -2.05 -20.06 0.03
C ASN A 292 -2.12 -20.95 1.27
N PHE A 293 -2.86 -20.49 2.27
CA PHE A 293 -3.14 -21.24 3.48
C PHE A 293 -4.64 -21.14 3.81
N THR A 294 -5.09 -22.03 4.66
CA THR A 294 -6.46 -22.19 5.13
C THR A 294 -6.55 -21.87 6.60
N ALA A 295 -7.77 -21.79 7.14
CA ALA A 295 -7.98 -21.61 8.57
C ALA A 295 -7.22 -22.65 9.40
N MET A 296 -7.10 -23.89 8.91
CA MET A 296 -6.43 -24.97 9.65
C MET A 296 -4.92 -24.80 9.80
N ASP A 297 -4.31 -23.88 9.05
CA ASP A 297 -2.86 -23.67 9.04
C ASP A 297 -2.39 -22.64 10.07
N PHE A 298 -3.32 -21.93 10.75
CA PHE A 298 -2.94 -21.01 11.82
C PHE A 298 -2.43 -21.75 13.06
N ASP A 299 -1.35 -21.24 13.62
CA ASP A 299 -0.89 -21.61 14.96
C ASP A 299 -1.54 -20.66 15.98
N ALA A 300 -2.61 -21.14 16.60
CA ALA A 300 -3.43 -20.38 17.53
C ALA A 300 -3.25 -20.91 18.96
N GLN A 301 -2.90 -20.03 19.90
CA GLN A 301 -2.59 -20.41 21.28
C GLN A 301 -3.23 -19.45 22.28
N GLN A 302 -3.57 -19.95 23.46
CA GLN A 302 -3.92 -19.17 24.65
C GLN A 302 -2.83 -19.37 25.71
N PRO A 303 -1.64 -18.78 25.54
CA PRO A 303 -0.49 -19.11 26.39
C PRO A 303 -0.61 -18.53 27.81
N TYR A 304 -1.57 -17.64 28.06
CA TYR A 304 -1.71 -16.90 29.32
C TYR A 304 -2.90 -17.43 30.13
N THR A 305 -2.61 -18.23 31.16
CA THR A 305 -3.64 -18.91 31.96
C THR A 305 -4.51 -17.97 32.79
N ASP A 306 -4.00 -16.78 33.12
CA ASP A 306 -4.71 -15.71 33.84
C ASP A 306 -5.55 -14.80 32.91
N MET A 307 -5.50 -15.04 31.59
CA MET A 307 -6.28 -14.31 30.59
C MET A 307 -6.75 -15.28 29.48
N PRO A 308 -7.61 -16.26 29.79
CA PRO A 308 -7.99 -17.31 28.84
C PRO A 308 -8.60 -16.76 27.54
N GLY A 309 -9.30 -15.63 27.55
CA GLY A 309 -9.86 -15.02 26.34
C GLY A 309 -8.84 -14.34 25.40
N VAL A 310 -7.53 -14.37 25.70
CA VAL A 310 -6.48 -13.76 24.87
C VAL A 310 -5.82 -14.83 24.01
N TRP A 311 -6.07 -14.78 22.71
CA TRP A 311 -5.46 -15.68 21.73
C TRP A 311 -4.31 -15.00 21.01
N VAL A 312 -3.18 -15.70 20.87
CA VAL A 312 -2.07 -15.34 20.01
C VAL A 312 -2.14 -16.19 18.76
N ILE A 313 -2.31 -15.55 17.60
CA ILE A 313 -2.41 -16.21 16.30
C ILE A 313 -1.13 -15.93 15.52
N ARG A 314 -0.37 -16.98 15.19
CA ARG A 314 0.78 -16.88 14.28
C ARG A 314 0.38 -17.35 12.89
N MET A 315 0.68 -16.53 11.89
CA MET A 315 0.37 -16.84 10.49
C MET A 315 1.47 -17.70 9.85
N PRO A 316 1.10 -18.75 9.10
CA PRO A 316 2.06 -19.56 8.37
C PRO A 316 2.62 -18.80 7.15
N GLY A 317 3.91 -18.99 6.87
CA GLY A 317 4.54 -18.48 5.63
C GLY A 317 4.77 -16.97 5.58
N VAL A 318 4.38 -16.21 6.60
CA VAL A 318 4.75 -14.80 6.79
C VAL A 318 5.88 -14.74 7.82
N ALA A 319 6.85 -13.86 7.63
CA ALA A 319 8.03 -13.66 8.50
C ALA A 319 7.65 -13.30 9.95
N SER A 320 7.20 -14.30 10.70
CA SER A 320 6.73 -14.23 12.07
C SER A 320 5.65 -13.16 12.31
N TYR A 321 4.65 -13.08 11.42
CA TYR A 321 3.49 -12.21 11.62
C TYR A 321 2.53 -12.79 12.67
N ARG A 322 2.11 -11.97 13.63
CA ARG A 322 1.14 -12.32 14.68
C ARG A 322 -0.01 -11.34 14.79
N GLN A 323 -1.14 -11.88 15.23
CA GLN A 323 -2.27 -11.10 15.68
C GLN A 323 -2.67 -11.54 17.09
N ILE A 324 -3.37 -10.66 17.80
CA ILE A 324 -4.10 -11.03 19.00
C ILE A 324 -5.60 -11.04 18.67
N LEU A 325 -6.30 -12.06 19.18
CA LEU A 325 -7.75 -12.02 19.28
C LEU A 325 -8.15 -11.87 20.74
N LEU A 326 -9.03 -10.91 21.01
CA LEU A 326 -9.64 -10.74 22.32
C LEU A 326 -11.04 -11.33 22.27
N GLU A 327 -11.19 -12.52 22.82
CA GLU A 327 -12.48 -13.17 22.98
C GLU A 327 -13.20 -12.57 24.19
N THR A 328 -14.30 -11.86 23.93
CA THR A 328 -15.21 -11.36 24.96
C THR A 328 -16.36 -12.33 25.17
N ASP A 329 -17.29 -12.03 26.08
CA ASP A 329 -18.48 -12.85 26.29
C ASP A 329 -19.31 -13.02 25.02
N ASN A 330 -19.40 -11.98 24.19
CA ASN A 330 -20.35 -11.92 23.07
C ASN A 330 -19.70 -11.82 21.68
N TYR A 331 -18.46 -11.36 21.59
CA TYR A 331 -17.79 -11.06 20.32
C TYR A 331 -16.28 -11.20 20.42
N VAL A 332 -15.60 -11.20 19.27
CA VAL A 332 -14.15 -11.15 19.17
C VAL A 332 -13.70 -9.77 18.67
N VAL A 333 -12.63 -9.25 19.27
CA VAL A 333 -11.85 -8.13 18.74
C VAL A 333 -10.60 -8.68 18.08
N VAL A 334 -10.34 -8.27 16.85
CA VAL A 334 -9.11 -8.61 16.13
C VAL A 334 -8.14 -7.43 16.25
N LEU A 335 -6.88 -7.71 16.57
CA LEU A 335 -5.80 -6.72 16.54
C LEU A 335 -4.95 -6.96 15.28
N ASP A 336 -4.82 -5.90 14.47
CA ASP A 336 -4.30 -5.87 13.09
C ASP A 336 -5.10 -6.64 12.03
N ALA A 337 -4.94 -6.25 10.77
CA ALA A 337 -5.61 -6.81 9.61
C ALA A 337 -4.71 -6.75 8.36
N PRO A 338 -3.82 -7.72 8.16
CA PRO A 338 -3.10 -7.85 6.90
C PRO A 338 -4.08 -8.26 5.78
N SER A 339 -3.70 -8.01 4.52
CA SER A 339 -4.58 -8.11 3.34
C SER A 339 -5.20 -9.49 3.10
N GLU A 340 -4.51 -10.40 2.39
CA GLU A 340 -5.10 -11.67 1.90
C GLU A 340 -5.52 -12.62 3.04
N GLN A 341 -5.05 -12.39 4.26
CA GLN A 341 -5.25 -13.27 5.42
C GLN A 341 -6.54 -12.97 6.19
N ALA A 342 -7.13 -11.78 6.05
CA ALA A 342 -8.28 -11.33 6.84
C ALA A 342 -9.49 -12.28 6.73
N LEU A 343 -9.85 -12.71 5.51
CA LEU A 343 -10.96 -13.64 5.30
C LEU A 343 -10.69 -15.03 5.87
N VAL A 344 -9.43 -15.48 5.83
CA VAL A 344 -9.03 -16.78 6.40
C VAL A 344 -9.12 -16.74 7.92
N LEU A 345 -8.74 -15.63 8.54
CA LEU A 345 -8.89 -15.41 9.99
C LEU A 345 -10.36 -15.39 10.42
N LEU A 346 -11.22 -14.69 9.67
CA LEU A 346 -12.67 -14.68 9.92
C LEU A 346 -13.25 -16.10 9.93
N GLU A 347 -12.84 -16.93 8.97
CA GLU A 347 -13.25 -18.34 8.92
C GLU A 347 -12.71 -19.13 10.11
N TRP A 348 -11.46 -18.91 10.51
CA TRP A 348 -10.89 -19.55 11.69
C TRP A 348 -11.66 -19.20 12.97
N VAL A 349 -11.98 -17.93 13.17
CA VAL A 349 -12.76 -17.45 14.33
C VAL A 349 -14.14 -18.10 14.34
N ARG A 350 -14.80 -18.18 13.18
CA ARG A 350 -16.11 -18.84 13.03
C ARG A 350 -16.06 -20.32 13.42
N ILE A 351 -15.02 -21.04 13.03
CA ILE A 351 -14.86 -22.48 13.30
C ILE A 351 -14.50 -22.74 14.77
N ASN A 352 -13.56 -21.96 15.33
CA ASN A 352 -12.90 -22.30 16.60
C ASN A 352 -13.46 -21.54 17.81
N ILE A 353 -13.91 -20.30 17.64
CA ILE A 353 -14.47 -19.47 18.72
C ILE A 353 -16.01 -19.42 18.60
N GLY A 354 -16.55 -19.38 17.39
CA GLY A 354 -18.01 -19.38 17.14
C GLY A 354 -18.72 -18.08 17.53
N LYS A 355 -17.98 -17.02 17.87
CA LYS A 355 -18.49 -15.67 18.17
C LYS A 355 -18.25 -14.73 16.98
N PRO A 356 -19.11 -13.73 16.74
CA PRO A 356 -18.91 -12.76 15.68
C PRO A 356 -17.66 -11.90 15.94
N VAL A 357 -16.87 -11.62 14.92
CA VAL A 357 -15.88 -10.54 14.97
C VAL A 357 -16.63 -9.23 14.85
N SER A 358 -16.70 -8.47 15.95
CA SER A 358 -17.45 -7.21 15.98
C SER A 358 -16.56 -5.98 15.96
N GLN A 359 -15.25 -6.13 16.18
CA GLN A 359 -14.30 -5.02 16.17
C GLN A 359 -12.97 -5.43 15.52
N ILE A 360 -12.41 -4.52 14.73
CA ILE A 360 -11.06 -4.61 14.18
C ILE A 360 -10.28 -3.37 14.61
N TRP A 361 -9.12 -3.60 15.22
CA TRP A 361 -8.22 -2.54 15.68
C TRP A 361 -6.88 -2.69 14.94
N PRO A 362 -6.64 -1.94 13.86
CA PRO A 362 -5.30 -1.83 13.32
C PRO A 362 -4.44 -0.97 14.26
N THR A 363 -3.22 -1.43 14.52
CA THR A 363 -2.18 -0.69 15.27
C THR A 363 -1.90 0.66 14.59
N HIS A 364 -1.93 0.70 13.26
CA HIS A 364 -1.76 1.90 12.43
C HIS A 364 -2.16 1.66 10.96
N HIS A 365 -2.10 2.69 10.14
CA HIS A 365 -2.58 2.69 8.75
C HIS A 365 -1.71 1.99 7.71
N HIS A 366 -0.52 1.45 8.04
CA HIS A 366 0.30 0.79 7.03
C HIS A 366 -0.42 -0.46 6.49
N HIS A 367 -0.22 -0.75 5.21
CA HIS A 367 -1.06 -1.71 4.50
C HIS A 367 -0.84 -3.17 4.92
N ASP A 368 0.26 -3.49 5.56
CA ASP A 368 0.47 -4.80 6.21
C ASP A 368 -0.23 -4.93 7.57
N HIS A 369 -0.76 -3.84 8.13
CA HIS A 369 -1.54 -3.84 9.38
C HIS A 369 -3.02 -3.50 9.16
N ALA A 370 -3.36 -2.87 8.04
CA ALA A 370 -4.70 -2.32 7.86
C ALA A 370 -5.41 -2.77 6.57
N LEU A 371 -4.71 -3.26 5.54
CA LEU A 371 -5.32 -3.47 4.21
C LEU A 371 -6.41 -4.55 4.20
N GLY A 372 -6.48 -5.40 5.23
CA GLY A 372 -7.56 -6.36 5.45
C GLY A 372 -8.80 -5.80 6.15
N VAL A 373 -8.77 -4.56 6.67
CA VAL A 373 -9.91 -3.92 7.35
C VAL A 373 -11.21 -3.97 6.55
N PRO A 374 -11.24 -3.73 5.22
CA PRO A 374 -12.48 -3.83 4.44
C PRO A 374 -13.18 -5.18 4.57
N SER A 375 -12.42 -6.29 4.64
CA SER A 375 -12.99 -7.62 4.82
C SER A 375 -13.68 -7.78 6.18
N PHE A 376 -13.14 -7.18 7.25
CA PHE A 376 -13.79 -7.19 8.56
C PHE A 376 -15.05 -6.30 8.59
N VAL A 377 -14.99 -5.14 7.95
CA VAL A 377 -16.14 -4.21 7.84
C VAL A 377 -17.30 -4.84 7.07
N GLU A 378 -17.02 -5.51 5.95
CA GLU A 378 -18.03 -6.23 5.17
C GLU A 378 -18.72 -7.33 6.00
N ASN A 379 -18.01 -7.88 6.99
CA ASN A 379 -18.52 -8.88 7.93
C ASN A 379 -19.08 -8.27 9.24
N GLY A 380 -19.33 -6.97 9.26
CA GLY A 380 -20.06 -6.28 10.31
C GLY A 380 -19.20 -5.73 11.46
N ALA A 381 -17.88 -5.80 11.37
CA ALA A 381 -16.98 -5.26 12.39
C ALA A 381 -16.93 -3.72 12.35
N GLU A 382 -16.86 -3.12 13.54
CA GLU A 382 -16.54 -1.71 13.72
C GLU A 382 -15.03 -1.49 13.72
N VAL A 383 -14.57 -0.41 13.09
CA VAL A 383 -13.15 -0.04 13.03
C VAL A 383 -12.79 0.78 14.27
N VAL A 384 -11.89 0.25 15.09
CA VAL A 384 -11.41 0.90 16.31
C VAL A 384 -10.09 1.60 16.01
N VAL A 385 -10.07 2.93 16.00
CA VAL A 385 -8.87 3.72 15.61
C VAL A 385 -8.74 5.02 16.40
N PRO A 386 -7.54 5.62 16.49
CA PRO A 386 -7.43 6.98 16.98
C PRO A 386 -8.31 7.89 16.14
N LYS A 387 -8.99 8.86 16.76
CA LYS A 387 -9.94 9.74 16.06
C LYS A 387 -9.34 10.45 14.85
N MET A 388 -8.05 10.80 14.92
CA MET A 388 -7.34 11.43 13.80
C MET A 388 -7.23 10.53 12.56
N ALA A 389 -7.27 9.21 12.71
CA ALA A 389 -7.18 8.24 11.63
C ALA A 389 -8.54 7.93 10.98
N GLN A 390 -9.66 8.32 11.60
CA GLN A 390 -11.00 7.99 11.10
C GLN A 390 -11.22 8.37 9.63
N SER A 391 -10.73 9.53 9.19
CA SER A 391 -10.89 9.99 7.81
C SER A 391 -10.14 9.13 6.79
N TYR A 392 -9.06 8.46 7.20
CA TYR A 392 -8.30 7.55 6.32
C TYR A 392 -9.15 6.35 5.91
N TYR A 393 -9.90 5.79 6.86
CA TYR A 393 -10.76 4.62 6.69
C TYR A 393 -12.17 4.95 6.20
N ALA A 394 -12.55 6.23 6.16
CA ALA A 394 -13.94 6.67 5.92
C ALA A 394 -14.50 6.29 4.53
N ASN A 395 -13.63 5.99 3.56
CA ASN A 395 -14.04 5.56 2.22
C ASN A 395 -14.34 4.06 2.12
N ILE A 396 -14.05 3.27 3.17
CA ILE A 396 -14.40 1.86 3.20
C ILE A 396 -15.94 1.74 3.29
N PRO A 397 -16.60 1.08 2.32
CA PRO A 397 -18.05 0.97 2.31
C PRO A 397 -18.58 0.28 3.58
N GLY A 398 -19.56 0.91 4.25
CA GLY A 398 -20.20 0.36 5.45
C GLY A 398 -19.41 0.54 6.75
N ALA A 399 -18.25 1.20 6.72
CA ALA A 399 -17.43 1.41 7.90
C ALA A 399 -18.18 2.17 9.01
N LYS A 400 -18.11 1.61 10.22
CA LYS A 400 -18.49 2.24 11.49
C LYS A 400 -17.25 2.41 12.33
N PHE A 401 -17.26 3.37 13.25
CA PHE A 401 -16.07 3.77 13.97
C PHE A 401 -16.30 3.91 15.47
N ALA A 402 -15.51 3.16 16.23
CA ALA A 402 -15.24 3.45 17.62
C ALA A 402 -13.90 4.18 17.69
N THR A 403 -13.89 5.41 18.21
CA THR A 403 -12.67 6.23 18.21
C THR A 403 -12.18 6.50 19.62
N TYR A 404 -10.87 6.69 19.73
CA TYR A 404 -10.21 7.09 20.96
C TYR A 404 -9.23 8.24 20.70
N GLU A 405 -8.83 8.91 21.76
CA GLU A 405 -7.97 10.08 21.70
C GLU A 405 -6.84 9.98 22.73
N ARG A 406 -5.90 10.91 22.66
CA ARG A 406 -4.81 11.01 23.61
C ARG A 406 -5.33 11.19 25.03
N GLY A 407 -4.83 10.38 25.97
CA GLY A 407 -5.24 10.40 27.38
C GLY A 407 -6.63 9.82 27.65
N ALA A 408 -7.33 9.36 26.60
CA ALA A 408 -8.61 8.69 26.66
C ALA A 408 -8.54 7.42 25.82
N PRO A 409 -7.82 6.38 26.28
CA PRO A 409 -7.61 5.15 25.53
C PRO A 409 -8.94 4.40 25.32
N TYR A 410 -8.98 3.59 24.26
CA TYR A 410 -10.09 2.65 24.08
C TYR A 410 -9.87 1.43 24.96
N ILE A 411 -10.93 0.94 25.60
CA ILE A 411 -10.84 -0.15 26.57
C ILE A 411 -11.80 -1.25 26.17
N VAL A 412 -11.28 -2.47 26.09
CA VAL A 412 -12.05 -3.71 26.03
C VAL A 412 -11.83 -4.44 27.34
N GLN A 413 -12.90 -4.73 28.08
CA GLN A 413 -12.80 -5.39 29.38
C GLN A 413 -13.83 -6.51 29.50
N THR A 414 -13.39 -7.64 30.05
CA THR A 414 -14.19 -8.80 30.44
C THR A 414 -14.07 -9.04 31.95
N SER A 415 -14.61 -10.15 32.46
CA SER A 415 -14.31 -10.60 33.83
C SER A 415 -12.85 -11.01 34.01
N ASP A 416 -12.18 -11.44 32.94
CA ASP A 416 -10.89 -12.13 33.02
C ASP A 416 -9.73 -11.21 32.65
N TYR A 417 -9.90 -10.33 31.65
CA TYR A 417 -8.85 -9.43 31.20
C TYR A 417 -9.36 -8.02 30.88
N ARG A 418 -8.41 -7.10 30.77
CA ARG A 418 -8.57 -5.73 30.30
C ARG A 418 -7.51 -5.45 29.26
N ALA A 419 -7.93 -5.04 28.08
CA ALA A 419 -7.09 -4.54 27.01
C ALA A 419 -7.30 -3.03 26.86
N THR A 420 -6.21 -2.27 26.88
CA THR A 420 -6.19 -0.81 26.78
C THR A 420 -5.42 -0.40 25.53
N PHE A 421 -6.10 0.22 24.56
CA PHE A 421 -5.50 0.67 23.30
C PHE A 421 -5.10 2.13 23.42
N ILE A 422 -3.81 2.40 23.23
CA ILE A 422 -3.16 3.66 23.55
C ILE A 422 -2.49 4.20 22.28
N HIS A 423 -2.85 5.42 21.89
CA HIS A 423 -2.16 6.14 20.82
C HIS A 423 -0.77 6.58 21.28
N VAL A 424 0.26 6.22 20.50
CA VAL A 424 1.65 6.62 20.71
C VAL A 424 1.88 7.98 20.07
N GLU A 425 1.87 9.02 20.89
CA GLU A 425 2.03 10.39 20.45
C GLU A 425 3.36 10.61 19.71
N GLY A 426 3.26 11.21 18.52
CA GLY A 426 4.42 11.64 17.76
C GLY A 426 5.24 10.50 17.18
N SER A 427 4.64 9.30 17.06
CA SER A 427 5.29 8.15 16.43
C SER A 427 5.91 8.54 15.09
N ILE A 428 7.18 8.17 14.90
CA ILE A 428 7.94 8.45 13.68
C ILE A 428 7.69 7.40 12.60
N HIS A 429 7.09 6.26 12.97
CA HIS A 429 6.72 5.21 12.05
C HIS A 429 5.37 5.51 11.37
N ALA A 430 4.36 5.85 12.16
CA ALA A 430 3.03 6.21 11.67
C ALA A 430 2.31 7.17 12.63
N GLN A 431 1.64 8.19 12.09
CA GLN A 431 0.96 9.22 12.88
C GLN A 431 -0.12 8.66 13.81
N ASP A 432 -0.77 7.57 13.42
CA ASP A 432 -1.83 6.89 14.16
C ASP A 432 -1.34 5.65 14.92
N HIS A 433 -0.02 5.43 15.02
CA HIS A 433 0.55 4.29 15.72
C HIS A 433 0.04 4.16 17.14
N SER A 434 -0.42 2.97 17.47
CA SER A 434 -1.02 2.64 18.74
C SER A 434 -0.54 1.28 19.24
N VAL A 435 -0.55 1.13 20.56
CA VAL A 435 -0.17 -0.10 21.27
C VAL A 435 -1.34 -0.59 22.10
N ALA A 436 -1.42 -1.90 22.36
CA ALA A 436 -2.38 -2.46 23.30
C ALA A 436 -1.66 -2.99 24.54
N VAL A 437 -2.07 -2.55 25.73
CA VAL A 437 -1.63 -3.13 27.00
C VAL A 437 -2.73 -4.04 27.52
N ILE A 438 -2.44 -5.33 27.70
CA ILE A 438 -3.40 -6.37 28.06
C ILE A 438 -2.96 -7.03 29.36
N MET A 439 -3.85 -7.13 30.33
CA MET A 439 -3.58 -7.75 31.64
C MET A 439 -4.87 -8.32 32.24
N PRO A 440 -4.81 -9.12 33.32
CA PRO A 440 -6.02 -9.55 34.03
C PRO A 440 -6.92 -8.37 34.40
N ALA A 441 -8.24 -8.57 34.40
CA ALA A 441 -9.20 -7.49 34.69
C ALA A 441 -8.99 -6.92 36.09
N CYS A 442 -8.57 -7.80 37.02
CA CYS A 442 -8.11 -7.45 38.36
C CYS A 442 -6.70 -8.01 38.61
N PRO A 443 -5.66 -7.25 38.24
CA PRO A 443 -4.30 -7.72 38.34
C PRO A 443 -3.80 -7.66 39.80
N THR A 444 -2.78 -8.45 40.10
CA THR A 444 -1.93 -8.35 41.29
C THR A 444 -0.56 -7.82 40.90
N ASP A 445 0.34 -7.64 41.87
CA ASP A 445 1.73 -7.27 41.63
C ASP A 445 2.48 -8.24 40.69
N ASP A 446 2.03 -9.49 40.58
CA ASP A 446 2.68 -10.56 39.82
C ASP A 446 1.89 -10.98 38.58
N SER A 447 0.80 -10.29 38.25
CA SER A 447 -0.02 -10.61 37.08
C SER A 447 0.72 -10.45 35.76
N THR A 448 0.35 -11.28 34.78
CA THR A 448 0.87 -11.15 33.42
C THR A 448 0.45 -9.81 32.81
N VAL A 449 1.38 -9.13 32.14
CA VAL A 449 1.11 -7.93 31.36
C VAL A 449 1.68 -8.13 29.97
N LEU A 450 0.87 -7.89 28.94
CA LEU A 450 1.26 -7.94 27.55
C LEU A 450 1.28 -6.53 26.97
N VAL A 451 2.26 -6.27 26.12
CA VAL A 451 2.32 -5.11 25.23
C VAL A 451 2.28 -5.64 23.82
N PHE A 452 1.16 -5.43 23.13
CA PHE A 452 1.04 -5.72 21.71
C PHE A 452 1.37 -4.45 20.92
N ASP A 453 2.38 -4.59 20.05
CA ASP A 453 2.94 -3.51 19.23
C ASP A 453 3.32 -4.05 17.85
N ALA A 454 3.23 -3.22 16.82
CA ALA A 454 3.58 -3.62 15.46
C ALA A 454 5.08 -3.48 15.17
N ASP A 455 5.50 -2.25 14.90
CA ASP A 455 6.75 -1.97 14.20
C ASP A 455 7.82 -1.27 15.03
N HIS A 456 7.57 -0.88 16.29
CA HIS A 456 8.68 -0.34 17.09
C HIS A 456 9.76 -1.42 17.32
N VAL A 457 9.40 -2.70 17.21
CA VAL A 457 10.32 -3.84 17.30
C VAL A 457 10.10 -4.79 16.13
N VAL A 458 11.05 -4.80 15.21
CA VAL A 458 11.07 -5.71 14.07
C VAL A 458 11.71 -7.05 14.44
N GLN A 459 12.84 -7.01 15.15
CA GLN A 459 13.59 -8.21 15.54
C GLN A 459 14.08 -8.14 16.97
N ALA A 460 13.31 -8.74 17.88
CA ALA A 460 13.61 -8.74 19.30
C ALA A 460 14.94 -9.43 19.68
N GLN A 461 15.47 -10.35 18.86
CA GLN A 461 16.78 -10.96 19.08
C GLN A 461 17.96 -10.11 18.62
N LEU A 462 17.72 -9.13 17.74
CA LEU A 462 18.75 -8.29 17.11
C LEU A 462 18.52 -6.80 17.40
N MET A 463 18.13 -6.48 18.65
CA MET A 463 17.79 -5.12 19.09
C MET A 463 18.88 -4.09 18.80
N ALA A 464 20.14 -4.45 18.97
CA ALA A 464 21.26 -3.52 18.79
C ALA A 464 21.55 -3.17 17.32
N THR A 465 21.11 -3.98 16.35
CA THR A 465 21.61 -3.91 14.97
C THR A 465 20.55 -3.90 13.88
N HIS A 466 19.30 -4.30 14.16
CA HIS A 466 18.25 -4.47 13.15
C HIS A 466 16.96 -3.68 13.43
N ASN A 467 16.96 -2.83 14.46
CA ASN A 467 15.80 -2.01 14.84
C ASN A 467 16.18 -0.53 14.81
N ASP A 468 15.24 0.35 14.50
CA ASP A 468 15.44 1.79 14.63
C ASP A 468 15.37 2.19 16.11
N HIS A 469 16.45 2.76 16.63
CA HIS A 469 16.54 3.12 18.06
C HIS A 469 15.66 4.32 18.43
N ASN A 470 15.25 5.15 17.47
CA ASN A 470 14.25 6.18 17.72
C ASN A 470 12.87 5.55 17.98
N GLU A 471 12.49 4.54 17.19
CA GLU A 471 11.23 3.81 17.38
C GLU A 471 11.25 3.03 18.71
N LEU A 472 12.35 2.33 19.02
CA LEU A 472 12.52 1.70 20.33
C LEU A 472 12.38 2.73 21.46
N SER A 473 12.98 3.91 21.32
CA SER A 473 12.85 4.99 22.31
C SER A 473 11.40 5.44 22.48
N GLN A 474 10.61 5.53 21.40
CA GLN A 474 9.19 5.89 21.47
C GLN A 474 8.38 4.87 22.25
N LEU A 475 8.59 3.58 21.98
CA LEU A 475 7.95 2.50 22.74
C LEU A 475 8.33 2.60 24.24
N VAL A 476 9.62 2.68 24.55
CA VAL A 476 10.10 2.76 25.95
C VAL A 476 9.52 3.99 26.68
N ASN A 477 9.51 5.15 26.03
CA ASN A 477 8.95 6.37 26.62
C ASN A 477 7.44 6.27 26.82
N ALA A 478 6.70 5.65 25.89
CA ALA A 478 5.28 5.42 26.03
C ALA A 478 4.97 4.46 27.21
N MET A 479 5.72 3.37 27.32
CA MET A 479 5.58 2.40 28.42
C MET A 479 5.89 3.03 29.77
N ALA A 480 6.94 3.85 29.86
CA ALA A 480 7.29 4.58 31.08
C ALA A 480 6.23 5.61 31.47
N LYS A 481 5.75 6.40 30.50
CA LYS A 481 4.69 7.40 30.69
C LYS A 481 3.42 6.78 31.28
N HIS A 482 3.01 5.64 30.73
CA HIS A 482 1.81 4.93 31.16
C HIS A 482 2.03 3.94 32.31
N ARG A 483 3.24 3.95 32.89
CA ARG A 483 3.63 3.12 34.04
C ARG A 483 3.37 1.63 33.83
N VAL A 484 3.63 1.16 32.61
CA VAL A 484 3.49 -0.26 32.25
C VAL A 484 4.51 -1.07 33.05
N ALA A 485 4.10 -2.26 33.52
CA ALA A 485 4.92 -3.11 34.35
C ALA A 485 6.29 -3.41 33.72
N ASN A 486 7.36 -3.35 34.52
CA ASN A 486 8.70 -3.68 34.05
C ASN A 486 8.80 -5.14 33.56
N SER A 487 8.02 -6.04 34.16
CA SER A 487 7.92 -7.46 33.80
C SER A 487 7.08 -7.75 32.55
N ALA A 488 6.55 -6.73 31.87
CA ALA A 488 5.66 -6.93 30.73
C ALA A 488 6.33 -7.71 29.58
N LEU A 489 5.51 -8.48 28.88
CA LEU A 489 5.88 -9.26 27.70
C LEU A 489 5.51 -8.48 26.44
N LEU A 490 6.45 -8.36 25.51
CA LEU A 490 6.18 -7.87 24.16
C LEU A 490 5.59 -9.02 23.33
N VAL A 491 4.42 -8.74 22.75
CA VAL A 491 3.82 -9.54 21.67
C VAL A 491 3.90 -8.71 20.40
N PRO A 492 4.99 -8.81 19.62
CA PRO A 492 5.10 -7.99 18.44
C PRO A 492 4.33 -8.62 17.28
N VAL A 493 3.84 -7.77 16.37
CA VAL A 493 3.24 -8.23 15.12
C VAL A 493 4.30 -8.90 14.28
N HIS A 494 5.48 -8.29 14.14
CA HIS A 494 6.62 -8.86 13.42
C HIS A 494 7.67 -9.41 14.37
N GLY A 495 8.41 -10.46 13.98
CA GLY A 495 9.52 -10.98 14.80
C GLY A 495 9.08 -11.96 15.88
N GLU A 496 9.69 -11.98 17.07
CA GLU A 496 9.40 -12.99 18.09
C GLU A 496 9.04 -12.37 19.44
N LEU A 497 8.27 -13.12 20.24
CA LEU A 497 7.91 -12.75 21.61
C LEU A 497 9.18 -12.47 22.43
N SER A 498 9.12 -11.45 23.28
CA SER A 498 10.26 -11.06 24.11
C SER A 498 9.80 -10.39 25.40
N ASN A 499 10.71 -10.24 26.36
CA ASN A 499 10.45 -9.41 27.54
C ASN A 499 10.73 -7.96 27.22
N MET A 500 9.92 -7.04 27.75
CA MET A 500 10.16 -5.60 27.63
C MET A 500 11.52 -5.19 28.24
N THR A 501 11.99 -5.91 29.27
CA THR A 501 13.33 -5.71 29.86
C THR A 501 14.47 -5.87 28.85
N THR A 502 14.33 -6.76 27.86
CA THR A 502 15.31 -6.90 26.77
C THR A 502 15.47 -5.60 25.99
N ILE A 503 14.36 -4.90 25.76
CA ILE A 503 14.30 -3.62 25.05
C ILE A 503 14.92 -2.50 25.88
N TYR A 504 14.53 -2.41 27.15
CA TYR A 504 15.05 -1.39 28.06
C TYR A 504 16.57 -1.51 28.19
N ASN A 505 17.07 -2.74 28.36
CA ASN A 505 18.48 -3.04 28.44
C ASN A 505 19.23 -2.73 27.14
N SER A 506 18.65 -3.03 25.97
CA SER A 506 19.29 -2.72 24.68
C SER A 506 19.41 -1.22 24.43
N MET A 507 18.50 -0.42 24.99
CA MET A 507 18.52 1.05 24.93
C MET A 507 19.40 1.68 26.02
N GLY A 508 19.94 0.89 26.95
CA GLY A 508 20.61 1.42 28.15
C GLY A 508 19.69 2.26 29.03
N TYR A 509 18.37 2.04 28.94
CA TYR A 509 17.36 2.81 29.66
C TYR A 509 17.08 2.15 31.02
N VAL A 510 17.29 2.90 32.10
CA VAL A 510 16.93 2.43 33.45
C VAL A 510 15.43 2.61 33.64
N PHE A 511 14.68 1.58 33.28
CA PHE A 511 13.22 1.58 33.37
C PHE A 511 12.77 1.49 34.83
N PRO A 512 11.79 2.30 35.29
CA PRO A 512 11.29 2.21 36.65
C PRO A 512 10.68 0.83 36.94
N GLU A 513 10.80 0.35 38.18
CA GLU A 513 10.24 -0.93 38.63
C GLU A 513 8.72 -0.87 38.84
N TYR A 514 7.98 -0.40 37.83
CA TYR A 514 6.52 -0.41 37.85
C TYR A 514 6.00 -1.84 37.89
N LYS A 515 4.94 -2.03 38.67
CA LYS A 515 4.19 -3.29 38.77
C LYS A 515 2.90 -3.20 37.96
N PRO A 516 2.19 -4.31 37.70
CA PRO A 516 0.90 -4.26 37.02
C PRO A 516 -0.08 -3.28 37.67
N LEU A 517 -0.10 -3.19 39.01
CA LEU A 517 -0.93 -2.24 39.77
C LEU A 517 -0.56 -0.76 39.59
N ASP A 518 0.62 -0.43 39.05
CA ASP A 518 1.03 0.96 38.80
C ASP A 518 0.48 1.54 37.49
N PHE A 519 -0.09 0.71 36.62
CA PHE A 519 -0.52 1.10 35.27
C PHE A 519 -1.52 2.27 35.31
N GLU A 520 -1.26 3.30 34.50
CA GLU A 520 -2.01 4.56 34.54
C GLU A 520 -3.52 4.38 34.31
N TYR A 521 -3.90 3.40 33.48
CA TYR A 521 -5.29 3.17 33.07
C TYR A 521 -5.90 1.92 33.72
N LEU A 522 -5.43 1.55 34.91
CA LEU A 522 -5.98 0.44 35.67
C LEU A 522 -7.45 0.67 36.06
N SER A 523 -8.21 -0.40 36.23
CA SER A 523 -9.61 -0.30 36.67
C SER A 523 -9.70 -0.10 38.18
N ASN A 524 -10.49 0.88 38.62
CA ASN A 524 -10.76 1.10 40.05
C ASN A 524 -11.72 0.06 40.66
N ASN A 525 -12.30 -0.84 39.86
CA ASN A 525 -13.41 -1.71 40.28
C ASN A 525 -12.97 -3.08 40.81
N CYS A 526 -11.68 -3.27 41.09
CA CYS A 526 -11.18 -4.50 41.69
C CYS A 526 -11.35 -4.43 43.20
N THR A 527 -12.53 -4.79 43.68
CA THR A 527 -12.78 -5.00 45.11
C THR A 527 -12.10 -6.29 45.55
N ALA A 528 -11.22 -6.17 46.55
CA ALA A 528 -10.59 -7.28 47.27
C ALA A 528 -11.60 -8.25 47.88
#